data_AF-A0A482D3W6-F1
#
_entry.id   AF-A0A482D3W6-F1
#
_cell.length_a   1.000
_cell.length_b   1.000
_cell.length_c   1.000
_cell.angle_alpha   90.00
_cell.angle_beta   90.00
_cell.angle_gamma   90.00
#
_symmetry.space_group_name_H-M   'P 1'
#
loop_
_entity.id
_entity.type
_entity.pdbx_description
1 polymer ?
#
loop_
_entity_poly.entity_id
_entity_poly.type
_entity_poly.pdbx_seq_one_letter_code
_entity_poly.pdbx_strand_id
1 'polypeptide(L)' 'MAKAKNTGGLLGLLMWVVGALVSLAVGFGMISGILTVPYVQAAVPIAGWIVVIGTVISVIAAIVKAMK' A
#
# COMPACT_ATOMS: atom_id res chain seq x y z
N MET A 1 0.33 -13.00 23.33
CA MET A 1 0.25 -13.03 21.85
C MET A 1 1.59 -12.54 21.31
N ALA A 2 2.34 -13.42 20.66
CA ALA A 2 3.76 -13.24 20.37
C ALA A 2 3.99 -12.04 19.45
N LYS A 3 4.59 -10.98 20.02
CA LYS A 3 5.25 -9.92 19.28
C LYS A 3 6.45 -10.58 18.59
N ALA A 4 6.34 -10.89 17.29
CA ALA A 4 7.44 -11.41 16.50
C ALA A 4 8.55 -10.35 16.47
N LYS A 5 9.46 -10.50 17.43
CA LYS A 5 10.63 -9.66 17.64
C LYS A 5 11.71 -10.15 16.68
N ASN A 6 11.98 -9.31 15.69
CA ASN A 6 13.30 -9.17 15.06
C ASN A 6 13.84 -10.37 14.28
N THR A 7 13.28 -10.63 13.10
CA THR A 7 13.97 -11.38 12.04
C THR A 7 14.04 -10.56 10.76
N GLY A 8 15.16 -9.84 10.62
CA GLY A 8 15.77 -9.46 9.34
C GLY A 8 15.26 -8.16 8.70
N GLY A 9 15.99 -7.05 8.87
CA GLY A 9 15.69 -5.77 8.23
C GLY A 9 15.48 -5.85 6.70
N LEU A 10 16.11 -6.83 6.03
CA LEU A 10 15.91 -7.10 4.61
C LEU A 10 14.52 -7.70 4.30
N LEU A 11 14.05 -8.68 5.08
CA LEU A 11 12.74 -9.30 4.87
C LEU A 11 11.62 -8.29 5.16
N GLY A 12 11.79 -7.47 6.21
CA GLY A 12 10.86 -6.38 6.52
C GLY A 12 10.82 -5.32 5.41
N LEU A 13 11.98 -4.96 4.84
CA LEU A 13 12.05 -4.04 3.70
C LEU A 13 11.37 -4.63 2.47
N LEU A 14 11.64 -5.90 2.13
CA LEU A 14 11.01 -6.58 1.00
C LEU A 14 9.49 -6.65 1.14
N MET A 15 8.99 -7.04 2.32
CA MET A 15 7.53 -7.06 2.57
C MET A 15 6.91 -5.67 2.47
N TRP A 16 7.62 -4.63 2.94
CA TRP A 16 7.15 -3.25 2.82
C TRP A 16 7.10 -2.77 1.37
N VAL A 17 8.17 -2.99 0.58
CA VAL A 17 8.22 -2.63 -0.83
C VAL A 17 7.16 -3.37 -1.63
N VAL A 18 7.04 -4.68 -1.45
CA VAL A 18 6.02 -5.51 -2.12
C VAL A 18 4.62 -5.00 -1.75
N GLY A 19 4.36 -4.73 -0.47
CA GLY A 19 3.09 -4.18 -0.01
C GLY A 19 2.75 -2.83 -0.65
N ALA A 20 3.73 -1.92 -0.74
CA ALA A 20 3.56 -0.62 -1.39
C ALA A 20 3.27 -0.75 -2.90
N LEU A 21 4.00 -1.61 -3.60
CA LEU A 21 3.81 -1.85 -5.04
C LEU A 21 2.44 -2.49 -5.34
N VAL A 22 2.03 -3.50 -4.57
CA VAL A 22 0.71 -4.13 -4.71
C VAL A 22 -0.41 -3.12 -4.42
N SER A 23 -0.26 -2.30 -3.38
CA SER A 23 -1.26 -1.28 -3.02
C SER A 23 -1.42 -0.24 -4.12
N LEU A 24 -0.31 0.26 -4.70
CA LEU A 24 -0.36 1.19 -5.84
C LEU A 24 -0.99 0.54 -7.08
N ALA A 25 -0.62 -0.70 -7.39
CA ALA A 25 -1.18 -1.43 -8.54
C ALA A 25 -2.71 -1.60 -8.41
N VAL A 26 -3.19 -1.97 -7.22
CA VAL A 26 -4.63 -2.10 -6.95
C VAL A 26 -5.30 -0.72 -6.98
N GLY A 27 -4.70 0.30 -6.36
CA GLY A 27 -5.21 1.68 -6.35
C GLY A 27 -5.41 2.25 -7.76
N PHE A 28 -4.38 2.15 -8.61
CA PHE A 28 -4.47 2.58 -10.00
C PHE A 28 -5.42 1.70 -10.82
N GLY A 29 -5.43 0.39 -10.60
CA GLY A 29 -6.39 -0.52 -11.25
C GLY A 29 -7.84 -0.15 -10.96
N MET A 30 -8.14 0.28 -9.72
CA MET A 30 -9.45 0.76 -9.30
C MET A 30 -9.79 2.13 -9.92
N ILE A 31 -8.84 3.06 -10.00
CA ILE A 31 -9.06 4.39 -10.61
C ILE A 31 -9.28 4.29 -12.12
N SER A 32 -8.49 3.47 -12.81
CA SER A 32 -8.57 3.30 -14.27
C SER A 32 -9.72 2.40 -14.72
N GLY A 33 -10.50 1.83 -13.79
CA GLY A 33 -11.62 0.94 -14.09
C GLY A 33 -11.21 -0.43 -14.65
N ILE A 34 -9.90 -0.73 -14.67
CA ILE A 34 -9.35 -2.03 -15.09
C ILE A 34 -9.71 -3.11 -14.07
N LEU A 35 -9.74 -2.74 -12.79
CA LEU A 35 -10.12 -3.61 -11.70
C LEU A 35 -11.56 -3.28 -11.27
N THR A 36 -12.50 -4.13 -11.67
CA THR A 36 -13.89 -4.04 -11.22
C THR A 36 -14.07 -4.85 -9.94
N VAL A 37 -14.47 -4.19 -8.86
CA VAL A 37 -14.81 -4.87 -7.60
C VAL A 37 -16.31 -5.17 -7.65
N PRO A 38 -16.73 -6.45 -7.72
CA PRO A 38 -18.14 -6.79 -7.63
C PRO A 38 -18.70 -6.25 -6.31
N TYR A 39 -19.96 -5.81 -6.33
CA TYR A 39 -20.71 -5.25 -5.18
C TYR A 39 -20.39 -3.81 -4.74
N VAL A 40 -19.29 -3.18 -5.18
CA VAL A 40 -18.89 -1.83 -4.69
C VAL A 40 -18.60 -0.84 -5.83
N GLN A 41 -19.08 -1.13 -7.05
CA GLN A 41 -18.71 -0.45 -8.30
C GLN A 41 -18.78 1.08 -8.25
N ALA A 42 -19.75 1.66 -7.53
CA ALA A 42 -19.90 3.12 -7.41
C ALA A 42 -18.79 3.80 -6.58
N ALA A 43 -18.18 3.10 -5.63
CA ALA A 43 -17.15 3.66 -4.73
C ALA A 43 -15.72 3.22 -5.08
N VAL A 44 -15.54 2.33 -6.06
CA VAL A 44 -14.22 1.83 -6.49
C VAL A 44 -13.24 2.96 -6.84
N PRO A 45 -13.63 4.03 -7.58
CA PRO A 45 -12.69 5.10 -7.91
C PRO A 45 -12.19 5.87 -6.68
N ILE A 46 -13.08 6.09 -5.70
CA ILE A 46 -12.77 6.80 -4.45
C ILE A 46 -11.87 5.93 -3.57
N ALA A 47 -12.19 4.63 -3.46
CA ALA A 47 -11.37 3.67 -2.74
C ALA A 47 -9.95 3.57 -3.33
N GLY A 48 -9.83 3.61 -4.67
CA GLY A 48 -8.54 3.66 -5.37
C GLY A 48 -7.69 4.85 -4.93
N TRP A 49 -8.28 6.05 -4.88
CA TRP A 49 -7.59 7.26 -4.41
C TRP A 49 -7.15 7.18 -2.96
N ILE A 50 -7.98 6.62 -2.07
CA ILE A 50 -7.62 6.43 -0.65
C ILE A 50 -6.36 5.55 -0.53
N VAL A 51 -6.30 4.45 -1.29
CA VAL A 51 -5.16 3.54 -1.29
C VAL A 51 -3.90 4.21 -1.84
N VAL A 52 -4.02 4.96 -2.95
CA VAL A 52 -2.88 5.68 -3.54
C VAL A 52 -2.32 6.71 -2.55
N ILE A 53 -3.17 7.56 -1.97
CA ILE A 53 -2.75 8.59 -1.02
C ILE A 53 -2.14 7.95 0.24
N GLY A 54 -2.78 6.93 0.80
CA GLY A 54 -2.26 6.21 1.97
C GLY A 54 -0.89 5.58 1.70
N THR A 55 -0.69 5.03 0.50
CA THR A 55 0.60 4.44 0.12
C THR A 55 1.68 5.52 -0.05
N VAL A 56 1.36 6.65 -0.69
CA VAL A 56 2.29 7.79 -0.82
C VAL A 56 2.71 8.32 0.56
N ILE A 57 1.77 8.50 1.48
CA ILE A 57 2.06 8.94 2.84
C ILE A 57 2.95 7.92 3.57
N SER A 58 2.67 6.62 3.42
CA SER A 58 3.50 5.55 4.00
C SER A 58 4.95 5.60 3.49
N VAL A 59 5.14 5.80 2.18
CA VAL A 59 6.46 5.96 1.54
C VAL A 59 7.18 7.20 2.06
N ILE A 60 6.52 8.34 2.12
CA ILE A 60 7.11 9.57 2.65
C ILE A 60 7.53 9.37 4.12
N ALA A 61 6.66 8.79 4.94
CA ALA A 61 6.96 8.53 6.36
C ALA A 61 8.15 7.57 6.53
N ALA A 62 8.25 6.54 5.67
CA ALA A 62 9.37 5.61 5.67
C ALA A 62 10.69 6.30 5.30
N ILE A 63 10.69 7.16 4.28
CA ILE A 63 11.86 7.96 3.87
C ILE A 63 12.29 8.91 5.00
N VAL A 64 11.34 9.65 5.59
CA VAL A 64 11.62 10.55 6.72
C VAL A 64 12.22 9.79 7.90
N LYS A 65 11.72 8.58 8.19
CA LYS A 65 12.29 7.72 9.23
C LYS A 65 13.69 7.23 8.88
N ALA A 66 13.99 6.96 7.61
CA ALA A 66 15.30 6.49 7.17
C ALA A 66 16.37 7.60 7.15
N MET A 67 15.96 8.87 7.02
CA MET A 67 16.88 10.03 7.07
C MET A 67 17.22 10.50 8.50
N LYS A 68 16.46 10.06 9.51
CA LYS A 68 16.73 10.33 10.94
C LYS A 68 17.58 9.23 11.54
#